data_AF-A0AAC8Q242-F1
#
_entry.id   AF-A0AAC8Q242-F1
#
_cell.length_a   1.000
_cell.length_b   1.000
_cell.length_c   1.000
_cell.angle_alpha   90.00
_cell.angle_beta   90.00
_cell.angle_gamma   90.00
#
_symmetry.space_group_name_H-M   'P 1'
#
loop_
_entity.id
_entity.type
_entity.pdbx_description
1 polymer ?
#
loop_
_entity_poly.entity_id
_entity_poly.type
_entity_poly.pdbx_seq_one_letter_code
_entity_poly.pdbx_strand_id
1 'polypeptide(L)'
;MGMLNEVWLNDIPLPADERSVLRLAADNPTTAPGIQSLLAVLQGYRCYADYHLAHIRENGSPLSSEKALDIHGRNVFSVLRNWRDTRADRVRFNFVMEGLRTLFPDNFADLDFETAGTTVAARVVAPRPDTTYPITFAANGLLVALLHLCAVASVPEGGMVALDEVENALHPFAIKRLIEAFRTWAAQTKSTVLLATHSPVVLDQFRDCPEQVYVMEPSQETNPIPLSQFRDPEYLSHFSLGDLYAHLEFGAPREPEPS
;
A
#
# COMPACT_ATOMS: atom_id res chain seq x y z
N MET A 1 28.91 33.74 3.89
CA MET A 1 29.10 33.22 2.52
C MET A 1 29.61 31.79 2.67
N GLY A 2 28.72 30.81 2.78
CA GLY A 2 29.10 29.41 3.01
C GLY A 2 29.72 28.83 1.74
N MET A 3 30.87 28.17 1.87
CA MET A 3 31.44 27.38 0.76
C MET A 3 30.42 26.31 0.38
N LEU A 4 29.87 26.39 -0.84
CA LEU A 4 29.14 25.27 -1.43
C LEU A 4 30.17 24.18 -1.69
N ASN A 5 30.10 23.09 -0.91
CA ASN A 5 30.97 21.93 -1.09
C ASN A 5 30.76 21.37 -2.51
N GLU A 6 31.85 21.22 -3.27
CA GLU A 6 31.80 20.53 -4.56
C GLU A 6 31.38 19.07 -4.34
N VAL A 7 30.29 18.66 -4.98
CA VAL A 7 29.80 17.28 -4.92
C VAL A 7 30.31 16.54 -6.15
N TRP A 8 30.96 15.41 -5.91
CA TRP A 8 31.54 14.57 -6.95
C TRP A 8 30.74 13.28 -7.08
N LEU A 9 30.50 12.85 -8.31
CA LEU A 9 29.88 11.56 -8.59
C LEU A 9 30.64 10.86 -9.72
N ASN A 10 31.28 9.72 -9.42
CA ASN A 10 32.15 8.99 -10.37
C ASN A 10 33.18 9.90 -11.06
N ASP A 11 33.90 10.71 -10.29
CA ASP A 11 34.92 11.67 -10.77
C ASP A 11 34.39 12.78 -11.70
N ILE A 12 33.07 12.90 -11.83
CA ILE A 12 32.42 14.01 -12.54
C ILE A 12 32.01 15.06 -11.50
N PRO A 13 32.53 16.30 -11.60
CA PRO A 13 32.10 17.38 -10.72
C PRO A 13 30.66 17.76 -11.06
N LEU A 14 29.76 17.71 -10.07
CA LEU A 14 28.39 18.17 -10.23
C LEU A 14 28.32 19.67 -9.93
N PRO A 15 27.58 20.46 -10.72
CA PRO A 15 27.41 21.88 -10.45
C PRO A 15 26.77 22.05 -9.07
N ALA A 16 27.36 22.93 -8.26
CA ALA A 16 26.78 23.32 -6.99
C ALA A 16 25.54 24.18 -7.26
N ASP A 17 24.39 23.54 -7.36
CA ASP A 17 23.10 24.19 -7.23
C ASP A 17 22.33 23.59 -6.06
N GLU A 18 21.26 24.25 -5.64
CA GLU A 18 20.45 23.84 -4.49
C GLU A 18 19.70 22.51 -4.72
N ARG A 19 19.87 21.83 -5.87
CA ARG A 19 19.22 20.56 -6.14
C ARG A 19 19.92 19.44 -5.37
N SER A 20 19.13 18.47 -4.91
CA SER A 20 19.67 17.26 -4.32
C SER A 20 20.48 16.47 -5.36
N VAL A 21 21.49 15.72 -4.90
CA VAL A 21 22.27 14.79 -5.73
C VAL A 21 21.37 13.83 -6.52
N LEU A 22 20.26 13.40 -5.90
CA LEU A 22 19.26 12.55 -6.53
C LEU A 22 18.59 13.26 -7.73
N ARG A 23 18.29 14.55 -7.62
CA ARG A 23 17.69 15.33 -8.71
C ARG A 23 18.68 15.54 -9.86
N LEU A 24 19.92 15.90 -9.55
CA LEU A 24 20.97 16.08 -10.56
C LEU A 24 21.24 14.79 -11.36
N ALA A 25 21.21 13.65 -10.67
CA ALA A 25 21.38 12.35 -11.30
C ALA A 25 20.14 11.86 -12.07
N ALA A 26 18.93 12.23 -11.63
CA ALA A 26 17.70 12.00 -12.40
C ALA A 26 17.71 12.75 -13.73
N ASP A 27 18.23 13.98 -13.74
CA ASP A 27 18.35 14.81 -14.93
C ASP A 27 19.48 14.31 -15.87
N ASN A 28 20.47 13.55 -15.36
CA ASN A 28 21.63 13.05 -16.12
C ASN A 28 21.90 11.54 -15.88
N PRO A 29 21.03 10.64 -16.36
CA PRO A 29 21.13 9.21 -16.06
C PRO A 29 22.38 8.53 -16.63
N THR A 30 23.05 9.11 -17.63
CA THR A 30 24.26 8.56 -18.25
C THR A 30 25.52 8.68 -17.38
N THR A 31 25.55 9.63 -16.44
CA THR A 31 26.73 9.87 -15.57
C THR A 31 26.74 8.99 -14.31
N ALA A 32 25.69 8.20 -14.09
CA ALA A 32 25.48 7.46 -12.85
C ALA A 32 24.74 6.13 -13.05
N PRO A 33 25.41 5.07 -13.56
CA PRO A 33 24.75 3.78 -13.79
C PRO A 33 24.07 3.20 -12.54
N GLY A 34 24.68 3.34 -11.36
CA GLY A 34 24.09 2.89 -10.09
C GLY A 34 22.84 3.66 -9.67
N ILE A 35 22.65 4.90 -10.15
CA ILE A 35 21.47 5.71 -9.83
C ILE A 35 20.28 5.30 -10.69
N GLN A 36 20.47 4.75 -11.89
CA GLN A 36 19.35 4.28 -12.72
C GLN A 36 18.52 3.19 -12.01
N SER A 37 19.19 2.26 -11.31
CA SER A 37 18.50 1.25 -10.50
C SER A 37 17.71 1.88 -9.35
N LEU A 38 18.29 2.87 -8.66
CA LEU A 38 17.59 3.59 -7.59
C LEU A 38 16.38 4.37 -8.14
N LEU A 39 16.54 5.05 -9.27
CA LEU A 39 15.45 5.78 -9.92
C LEU A 39 14.33 4.85 -10.37
N ALA A 40 14.65 3.68 -10.91
CA ALA A 40 13.66 2.68 -11.29
C ALA A 40 12.83 2.22 -10.08
N VAL A 41 13.49 1.96 -8.93
CA VAL A 41 12.81 1.63 -7.68
C VAL A 41 11.92 2.79 -7.22
N LEU A 42 12.43 4.02 -7.20
CA LEU A 42 11.68 5.19 -6.75
C LEU A 42 10.48 5.51 -7.66
N GLN A 43 10.62 5.34 -8.97
CA GLN A 43 9.53 5.52 -9.93
C GLN A 43 8.45 4.45 -9.79
N GLY A 44 8.85 3.23 -9.43
CA GLY A 44 7.95 2.10 -9.18
C GLY A 44 7.38 2.04 -7.75
N TYR A 45 7.81 2.93 -6.86
CA TYR A 45 7.37 2.97 -5.46
C TYR A 45 6.14 3.85 -5.27
N ARG A 46 5.19 3.40 -4.46
CA ARG A 46 4.04 4.19 -3.99
C ARG A 46 3.84 3.96 -2.49
N CYS A 47 3.42 4.99 -1.77
CA CYS A 47 3.11 4.92 -0.35
C CYS A 47 1.72 5.51 -0.12
N TYR A 48 0.88 4.78 0.60
CA TYR A 48 -0.48 5.18 0.94
C TYR A 48 -0.64 5.10 2.45
N ALA A 49 -0.74 6.27 3.10
CA ALA A 49 -0.88 6.38 4.55
C ALA A 49 -2.21 7.01 4.98
N ASP A 50 -2.80 7.88 4.14
CA ASP A 50 -4.07 8.52 4.45
C ASP A 50 -4.95 8.67 3.21
N TYR A 51 -6.13 8.06 3.25
CA TYR A 51 -7.12 8.11 2.19
C TYR A 51 -8.21 9.14 2.50
N HIS A 52 -8.54 9.97 1.52
CA HIS A 52 -9.58 10.98 1.67
C HIS A 52 -10.99 10.41 1.44
N LEU A 53 -11.43 9.51 2.33
CA LEU A 53 -12.70 8.77 2.18
C LEU A 53 -13.92 9.69 2.03
N ALA A 54 -13.97 10.77 2.81
CA ALA A 54 -15.07 11.75 2.73
C ALA A 54 -15.15 12.39 1.34
N HIS A 55 -14.01 12.80 0.78
CA HIS A 55 -13.94 13.36 -0.56
C HIS A 55 -14.45 12.38 -1.62
N ILE A 56 -14.00 11.12 -1.54
CA ILE A 56 -14.39 10.06 -2.49
C ILE A 56 -15.92 9.82 -2.43
N ARG A 57 -16.51 9.82 -1.24
CA ARG A 57 -17.96 9.66 -1.06
C ARG A 57 -18.73 10.82 -1.67
N GLU A 58 -18.38 12.05 -1.33
CA GLU A 58 -19.18 13.23 -1.63
C GLU A 58 -18.97 13.74 -3.05
N ASN A 59 -17.74 13.65 -3.57
CA ASN A 59 -17.34 14.27 -4.83
C ASN A 59 -17.04 13.27 -5.94
N GLY A 60 -16.94 11.98 -5.63
CA GLY A 60 -16.47 10.97 -6.59
C GLY A 60 -15.01 11.19 -6.98
N SER A 61 -14.66 10.79 -8.20
CA SER A 61 -13.34 10.96 -8.80
C SER A 61 -13.38 11.94 -9.98
N PRO A 62 -12.33 12.74 -10.20
CA PRO A 62 -12.23 13.55 -11.41
C PRO A 62 -12.11 12.65 -12.64
N LEU A 63 -12.81 13.00 -13.72
CA LEU A 63 -12.73 12.32 -15.00
C LEU A 63 -11.30 12.44 -15.54
N SER A 64 -10.58 11.32 -15.61
CA SER A 64 -9.21 11.28 -16.12
C SER A 64 -8.94 9.97 -16.87
N SER A 65 -7.81 9.92 -17.58
CA SER A 65 -7.27 8.71 -18.22
C SER A 65 -6.16 8.05 -17.37
N GLU A 66 -6.00 8.48 -16.12
CA GLU A 66 -4.97 7.95 -15.22
C GLU A 66 -5.22 6.47 -14.91
N LYS A 67 -4.13 5.72 -14.73
CA LYS A 67 -4.14 4.28 -14.46
C LYS A 67 -3.47 3.91 -13.14
N ALA A 68 -3.00 4.91 -12.39
CA ALA A 68 -2.40 4.74 -11.08
C ALA A 68 -3.24 5.51 -10.06
N LEU A 69 -3.46 4.89 -8.90
CA LEU A 69 -4.19 5.51 -7.81
C LEU A 69 -3.40 6.71 -7.25
N ASP A 70 -4.07 7.86 -7.16
CA ASP A 70 -3.63 9.06 -6.44
C ASP A 70 -3.29 8.70 -4.99
N ILE A 71 -2.30 9.36 -4.39
CA ILE A 71 -1.79 9.03 -3.04
C ILE A 71 -2.88 9.10 -1.94
N HIS A 72 -3.96 9.85 -2.16
CA HIS A 72 -5.11 9.95 -1.26
C HIS A 72 -6.36 9.20 -1.76
N GLY A 73 -6.23 8.44 -2.84
CA GLY A 73 -7.30 7.63 -3.42
C GLY A 73 -8.36 8.39 -4.21
N ARG A 74 -8.19 9.71 -4.44
CA ARG A 74 -9.27 10.57 -4.96
C ARG A 74 -9.72 10.19 -6.37
N ASN A 75 -8.86 9.56 -7.17
CA ASN A 75 -9.15 9.14 -8.54
C ASN A 75 -9.62 7.67 -8.67
N VAL A 76 -9.92 6.98 -7.57
CA VAL A 76 -10.21 5.53 -7.55
C VAL A 76 -11.27 5.08 -8.57
N PHE A 77 -12.38 5.81 -8.73
CA PHE A 77 -13.44 5.40 -9.65
C PHE A 77 -13.04 5.58 -11.12
N SER A 78 -12.30 6.65 -11.42
CA SER A 78 -11.74 6.86 -12.75
C SER A 78 -10.72 5.77 -13.10
N VAL A 79 -9.82 5.44 -12.16
CA VAL A 79 -8.82 4.37 -12.33
C VAL A 79 -9.47 3.02 -12.57
N LEU A 80 -10.45 2.62 -11.75
CA LEU A 80 -11.18 1.36 -11.93
C LEU A 80 -11.91 1.31 -13.27
N ARG A 81 -12.64 2.37 -13.62
CA ARG A 81 -13.32 2.46 -14.91
C ARG A 81 -12.32 2.35 -16.07
N ASN A 82 -11.17 3.01 -15.98
CA ASN A 82 -10.14 2.96 -17.01
C ASN A 82 -9.52 1.56 -17.14
N TRP A 83 -9.27 0.87 -16.02
CA TRP A 83 -8.80 -0.53 -16.03
C TRP A 83 -9.85 -1.49 -16.56
N ARG A 84 -11.12 -1.27 -16.22
CA ARG A 84 -12.25 -1.99 -16.82
C ARG A 84 -12.19 -1.76 -18.33
N ASP A 85 -12.24 -0.53 -18.80
CA ASP A 85 -12.46 -0.28 -20.23
C ASP A 85 -11.21 -0.54 -21.12
N THR A 86 -10.03 -0.71 -20.51
CA THR A 86 -8.78 -1.02 -21.22
C THR A 86 -8.44 -2.52 -21.15
N ARG A 87 -8.38 -3.21 -22.31
CA ARG A 87 -8.10 -4.66 -22.37
C ARG A 87 -6.83 -5.09 -21.63
N ALA A 88 -5.75 -4.34 -21.77
CA ALA A 88 -4.46 -4.66 -21.13
C ALA A 88 -4.52 -4.56 -19.59
N ASP A 89 -5.38 -3.70 -19.05
CA ASP A 89 -5.48 -3.43 -17.61
C ASP A 89 -6.64 -4.18 -16.94
N ARG A 90 -7.43 -4.93 -17.71
CA ARG A 90 -8.59 -5.69 -17.20
C ARG A 90 -8.23 -6.63 -16.06
N VAL A 91 -7.01 -7.17 -16.06
CA VAL A 91 -6.49 -8.02 -14.98
C VAL A 91 -6.46 -7.30 -13.62
N ARG A 92 -6.15 -6.00 -13.60
CA ARG A 92 -6.15 -5.16 -12.39
C ARG A 92 -7.57 -4.96 -11.88
N PHE A 93 -8.49 -4.60 -12.77
CA PHE A 93 -9.91 -4.46 -12.42
C PHE A 93 -10.48 -5.77 -11.85
N ASN A 94 -10.23 -6.90 -12.52
CA ASN A 94 -10.70 -8.21 -12.08
C ASN A 94 -10.13 -8.60 -10.71
N PHE A 95 -8.84 -8.34 -10.47
CA PHE A 95 -8.22 -8.57 -9.16
C PHE A 95 -8.92 -7.77 -8.06
N VAL A 96 -9.20 -6.49 -8.28
CA VAL A 96 -9.90 -5.66 -7.28
C VAL A 96 -11.31 -6.16 -7.02
N MET A 97 -12.08 -6.45 -8.07
CA MET A 97 -13.46 -6.91 -7.92
C MET A 97 -13.53 -8.28 -7.22
N GLU A 98 -12.65 -9.21 -7.58
CA GLU A 98 -12.58 -10.53 -6.95
C GLU A 98 -12.12 -10.45 -5.49
N GLY A 99 -11.13 -9.58 -5.21
CA GLY A 99 -10.73 -9.27 -3.84
C GLY A 99 -11.92 -8.79 -3.02
N LEU A 100 -12.64 -7.76 -3.48
CA LEU A 100 -13.80 -7.23 -2.76
C LEU A 100 -14.91 -8.27 -2.54
N ARG A 101 -15.20 -9.13 -3.51
CA ARG A 101 -16.17 -10.24 -3.34
C ARG A 101 -15.72 -11.23 -2.28
N THR A 102 -14.42 -11.53 -2.21
CA THR A 102 -13.85 -12.44 -1.21
C THR A 102 -13.89 -11.83 0.19
N LEU A 103 -13.62 -10.52 0.30
CA LEU A 103 -13.62 -9.79 1.57
C LEU A 103 -15.04 -9.54 2.10
N PHE A 104 -16.02 -9.28 1.23
CA PHE A 104 -17.38 -8.88 1.57
C PHE A 104 -18.44 -9.71 0.83
N PRO A 105 -18.48 -11.04 0.98
CA PRO A 105 -19.28 -11.95 0.14
C PRO A 105 -20.79 -11.69 0.22
N ASP A 106 -21.29 -11.21 1.35
CA ASP A 106 -22.72 -10.92 1.54
C ASP A 106 -23.09 -9.46 1.19
N ASN A 107 -22.11 -8.56 1.00
CA ASN A 107 -22.36 -7.12 0.87
C ASN A 107 -21.86 -6.51 -0.44
N PHE A 108 -21.03 -7.22 -1.22
CA PHE A 108 -20.45 -6.72 -2.46
C PHE A 108 -20.50 -7.77 -3.58
N ALA A 109 -21.05 -7.37 -4.73
CA ALA A 109 -21.06 -8.15 -5.96
C ALA A 109 -20.33 -7.42 -7.10
N ASP A 110 -20.52 -6.11 -7.26
CA ASP A 110 -19.87 -5.32 -8.30
C ASP A 110 -19.94 -3.80 -8.02
N LEU A 111 -19.33 -3.02 -8.91
CA LEU A 111 -19.46 -1.56 -8.99
C LEU A 111 -20.02 -1.12 -10.35
N ASP A 112 -21.09 -0.33 -10.30
CA ASP A 112 -21.56 0.44 -11.46
C ASP A 112 -20.94 1.83 -11.44
N PHE A 113 -20.44 2.32 -12.57
CA PHE A 113 -19.86 3.65 -12.69
C PHE A 113 -20.83 4.62 -13.36
N GLU A 114 -21.03 5.78 -12.75
CA GLU A 114 -21.84 6.87 -13.28
C GLU A 114 -20.93 8.06 -13.57
N THR A 115 -21.07 8.66 -14.76
CA THR A 115 -20.29 9.85 -15.13
C THR A 115 -21.23 11.04 -15.30
N ALA A 116 -20.97 12.11 -14.56
CA ALA A 116 -21.70 13.36 -14.64
C ALA A 116 -20.72 14.51 -14.83
N GLY A 117 -20.75 15.14 -16.02
CA GLY A 117 -19.78 16.18 -16.38
C GLY A 117 -18.34 15.67 -16.30
N THR A 118 -17.56 16.26 -15.40
CA THR A 118 -16.15 15.91 -15.16
C THR A 118 -15.94 15.00 -13.95
N THR A 119 -16.99 14.38 -13.44
CA THR A 119 -16.95 13.52 -12.25
C THR A 119 -17.38 12.10 -12.59
N VAL A 120 -16.64 11.12 -12.07
CA VAL A 120 -16.96 9.69 -12.09
C VAL A 120 -17.32 9.28 -10.66
N ALA A 121 -18.55 8.83 -10.45
CA ALA A 121 -19.03 8.25 -9.20
C ALA A 121 -19.23 6.73 -9.38
N ALA A 122 -19.46 6.03 -8.28
CA ALA A 122 -19.80 4.62 -8.30
C ALA A 122 -21.05 4.32 -7.47
N ARG A 123 -21.69 3.21 -7.81
CA ARG A 123 -22.72 2.56 -7.00
C ARG A 123 -22.27 1.15 -6.68
N VAL A 124 -22.53 0.72 -5.45
CA VAL A 124 -22.27 -0.66 -5.03
C VAL A 124 -23.46 -1.52 -5.41
N VAL A 125 -23.18 -2.63 -6.09
CA VAL A 125 -24.13 -3.72 -6.30
C VAL A 125 -23.93 -4.72 -5.17
N ALA A 126 -24.96 -4.93 -4.34
CA ALA A 126 -24.96 -5.90 -3.26
C ALA A 126 -25.74 -7.15 -3.68
N PRO A 127 -25.26 -8.37 -3.36
CA PRO A 127 -25.94 -9.60 -3.77
C PRO A 127 -27.13 -9.96 -2.89
N ARG A 128 -27.21 -9.44 -1.65
CA ARG A 128 -28.20 -9.83 -0.63
C ARG A 128 -28.59 -8.64 0.28
N PRO A 129 -29.80 -8.07 0.12
CA PRO A 129 -30.71 -8.25 -1.03
C PRO A 129 -30.06 -7.72 -2.32
N ASP A 130 -30.47 -8.26 -3.47
CA ASP A 130 -30.01 -7.82 -4.79
C ASP A 130 -30.45 -6.37 -5.03
N THR A 131 -29.54 -5.44 -4.73
CA THR A 131 -29.82 -4.01 -4.69
C THR A 131 -28.59 -3.22 -5.06
N THR A 132 -28.82 -2.03 -5.63
CA THR A 132 -27.74 -1.11 -5.98
C THR A 132 -27.92 0.19 -5.24
N TYR A 133 -26.88 0.63 -4.51
CA TYR A 133 -26.92 1.88 -3.73
C TYR A 133 -25.70 2.76 -4.01
N PRO A 134 -25.83 4.11 -3.88
CA PRO A 134 -24.70 5.03 -4.06
C PRO A 134 -23.53 4.71 -3.13
N ILE A 135 -22.29 4.87 -3.61
CA ILE A 135 -21.08 4.63 -2.80
C ILE A 135 -21.03 5.48 -1.51
N THR A 136 -21.75 6.60 -1.46
CA THR A 136 -21.92 7.43 -0.25
C THR A 136 -22.43 6.64 0.96
N PHE A 137 -23.20 5.57 0.76
CA PHE A 137 -23.74 4.72 1.83
C PHE A 137 -22.91 3.45 2.11
N ALA A 138 -21.82 3.21 1.37
CA ALA A 138 -20.97 2.03 1.60
C ALA A 138 -20.33 2.07 2.99
N ALA A 139 -19.99 0.92 3.57
CA ALA A 139 -19.21 0.88 4.80
C ALA A 139 -17.78 1.41 4.57
N ASN A 140 -17.16 2.01 5.59
CA ASN A 140 -15.77 2.49 5.48
C ASN A 140 -14.80 1.36 5.11
N GLY A 141 -14.96 0.17 5.71
CA GLY A 141 -14.12 -0.98 5.39
C GLY A 141 -14.15 -1.39 3.91
N LEU A 142 -15.31 -1.25 3.24
CA LEU A 142 -15.42 -1.54 1.80
C LEU A 142 -14.59 -0.55 0.98
N LEU A 143 -14.66 0.75 1.29
CA LEU A 143 -13.85 1.77 0.61
C LEU A 143 -12.35 1.61 0.88
N VAL A 144 -11.97 1.34 2.13
CA VAL A 144 -10.56 1.13 2.50
C VAL A 144 -10.00 -0.10 1.78
N ALA A 145 -10.72 -1.22 1.78
CA ALA A 145 -10.32 -2.41 1.04
C ALA A 145 -10.22 -2.14 -0.48
N LEU A 146 -11.19 -1.42 -1.05
CA LEU A 146 -11.16 -1.04 -2.46
C LEU A 146 -9.89 -0.25 -2.78
N LEU A 147 -9.55 0.72 -1.94
CA LEU A 147 -8.38 1.56 -2.11
C LEU A 147 -7.08 0.79 -1.95
N HIS A 148 -6.95 -0.09 -0.97
CA HIS A 148 -5.75 -0.91 -0.83
C HIS A 148 -5.56 -1.88 -1.99
N LEU A 149 -6.63 -2.55 -2.46
CA LEU A 149 -6.57 -3.41 -3.64
C LEU A 149 -6.18 -2.60 -4.88
N CYS A 150 -6.71 -1.39 -5.05
CA CYS A 150 -6.31 -0.49 -6.13
C CYS A 150 -4.87 -0.01 -6.00
N ALA A 151 -4.39 0.30 -4.79
CA ALA A 151 -3.02 0.72 -4.53
C ALA A 151 -2.04 -0.38 -4.95
N VAL A 152 -2.29 -1.61 -4.54
CA VAL A 152 -1.49 -2.80 -4.91
C VAL A 152 -1.58 -3.10 -6.42
N ALA A 153 -2.74 -2.92 -7.04
CA ALA A 153 -2.90 -3.11 -8.48
C ALA A 153 -2.34 -1.95 -9.33
N SER A 154 -2.02 -0.80 -8.73
CA SER A 154 -1.56 0.40 -9.44
C SER A 154 -0.07 0.35 -9.77
N VAL A 155 0.74 -0.35 -8.98
CA VAL A 155 2.18 -0.41 -9.21
C VAL A 155 2.51 -1.19 -10.50
N PRO A 156 3.60 -0.84 -11.20
CA PRO A 156 4.07 -1.63 -12.33
C PRO A 156 4.56 -3.03 -11.88
N GLU A 157 4.76 -3.94 -12.84
CA GLU A 157 5.43 -5.21 -12.57
C GLU A 157 6.80 -4.96 -11.93
N GLY A 158 7.15 -5.70 -10.87
CA GLY A 158 8.37 -5.47 -10.11
C GLY A 158 8.36 -4.21 -9.22
N GLY A 159 7.26 -3.45 -9.19
CA GLY A 159 7.11 -2.24 -8.38
C GLY A 159 6.91 -2.53 -6.90
N MET A 160 6.83 -1.46 -6.10
CA MET A 160 6.68 -1.56 -4.65
C MET A 160 5.58 -0.64 -4.15
N VAL A 161 4.76 -1.15 -3.23
CA VAL A 161 3.71 -0.38 -2.57
C VAL A 161 3.85 -0.51 -1.06
N ALA A 162 3.79 0.61 -0.36
CA ALA A 162 3.66 0.66 1.09
C ALA A 162 2.25 1.09 1.49
N LEU A 163 1.65 0.37 2.43
CA LEU A 163 0.34 0.66 3.00
C LEU A 163 0.51 0.83 4.51
N ASP A 164 0.09 1.98 5.02
CA ASP A 164 0.02 2.21 6.46
C ASP A 164 -1.32 1.76 7.04
N GLU A 165 -1.28 1.31 8.30
CA GLU A 165 -2.43 0.83 9.08
C GLU A 165 -3.46 0.03 8.24
N VAL A 166 -2.99 -1.01 7.55
CA VAL A 166 -3.77 -1.80 6.59
C VAL A 166 -5.05 -2.43 7.18
N GLU A 167 -5.09 -2.61 8.50
CA GLU A 167 -6.22 -3.12 9.27
C GLU A 167 -7.39 -2.13 9.43
N ASN A 168 -7.18 -0.84 9.14
CA ASN A 168 -8.10 0.21 9.53
C ASN A 168 -9.51 0.02 8.96
N ALA A 169 -10.51 0.08 9.84
CA ALA A 169 -11.93 -0.12 9.53
C ALA A 169 -12.28 -1.52 8.94
N LEU A 170 -11.36 -2.49 8.96
CA LEU A 170 -11.59 -3.84 8.47
C LEU A 170 -11.88 -4.82 9.60
N HIS A 171 -12.88 -5.67 9.37
CA HIS A 171 -13.13 -6.82 10.25
C HIS A 171 -11.98 -7.85 10.10
N PRO A 172 -11.59 -8.60 11.15
CA PRO A 172 -10.53 -9.60 11.08
C PRO A 172 -10.64 -10.57 9.91
N PHE A 173 -11.86 -11.03 9.58
CA PHE A 173 -12.10 -11.85 8.39
C PHE A 173 -11.60 -11.19 7.10
N ALA A 174 -11.91 -9.91 6.88
CA ALA A 174 -11.53 -9.17 5.68
C ALA A 174 -10.01 -8.96 5.63
N ILE A 175 -9.36 -8.71 6.77
CA ILE A 175 -7.89 -8.58 6.86
C ILE A 175 -7.19 -9.83 6.33
N LYS A 176 -7.61 -11.02 6.77
CA LYS A 176 -7.03 -12.30 6.31
C LYS A 176 -7.13 -12.46 4.79
N ARG A 177 -8.33 -12.22 4.25
CA ARG A 177 -8.59 -12.29 2.80
C ARG A 177 -7.84 -11.22 2.01
N LEU A 178 -7.66 -10.04 2.57
CA LEU A 178 -6.90 -8.95 1.95
C LEU A 178 -5.43 -9.34 1.79
N ILE A 179 -4.82 -9.89 2.85
CA ILE A 179 -3.43 -10.33 2.83
C ILE A 179 -3.22 -11.51 1.86
N GLU A 180 -4.15 -12.46 1.81
CA GLU A 180 -4.16 -13.54 0.79
C GLU A 180 -4.19 -12.97 -0.63
N ALA A 181 -5.04 -11.97 -0.88
CA ALA A 181 -5.14 -11.30 -2.18
C ALA A 181 -3.83 -10.59 -2.54
N PHE A 182 -3.21 -9.87 -1.59
CA PHE A 182 -1.91 -9.23 -1.80
C PHE A 182 -0.82 -10.23 -2.13
N ARG A 183 -0.71 -11.35 -1.39
CA ARG A 183 0.27 -12.40 -1.66
C ARG A 183 0.12 -12.95 -3.08
N THR A 184 -1.11 -13.23 -3.48
CA THR A 184 -1.42 -13.76 -4.82
C THR A 184 -1.01 -12.77 -5.91
N TRP A 185 -1.40 -11.50 -5.76
CA TRP A 185 -1.07 -10.46 -6.73
C TRP A 185 0.43 -10.16 -6.79
N ALA A 186 1.09 -10.07 -5.63
CA ALA A 186 2.51 -9.83 -5.50
C ALA A 186 3.33 -10.94 -6.17
N ALA A 187 2.96 -12.20 -5.96
CA ALA A 187 3.60 -13.33 -6.64
C ALA A 187 3.42 -13.26 -8.17
N GLN A 188 2.22 -12.92 -8.64
CA GLN A 188 1.92 -12.83 -10.08
C GLN A 188 2.67 -11.68 -10.77
N THR A 189 2.76 -10.52 -10.13
CA THR A 189 3.33 -9.29 -10.70
C THR A 189 4.75 -9.00 -10.25
N LYS A 190 5.32 -9.89 -9.43
CA LYS A 190 6.64 -9.73 -8.78
C LYS A 190 6.75 -8.41 -8.00
N SER A 191 5.63 -7.84 -7.56
CA SER A 191 5.62 -6.60 -6.80
C SER A 191 5.91 -6.86 -5.32
N THR A 192 6.49 -5.88 -4.63
CA THR A 192 6.66 -5.91 -3.18
C THR A 192 5.55 -5.12 -2.49
N VAL A 193 4.89 -5.72 -1.51
CA VAL A 193 3.90 -5.05 -0.66
C VAL A 193 4.48 -4.90 0.74
N LEU A 194 4.70 -3.67 1.18
CA LEU A 194 5.13 -3.31 2.52
C LEU A 194 3.91 -2.90 3.33
N LEU A 195 3.75 -3.48 4.51
CA LEU A 195 2.63 -3.18 5.40
C LEU A 195 3.21 -2.64 6.71
N ALA A 196 2.74 -1.47 7.14
CA ALA A 196 2.87 -1.03 8.51
C ALA A 196 1.56 -1.36 9.25
N THR A 197 1.68 -1.84 10.48
CA THR A 197 0.54 -2.35 11.24
C THR A 197 0.83 -2.33 12.74
N HIS A 198 -0.22 -2.12 13.53
CA HIS A 198 -0.24 -2.38 14.96
C HIS A 198 -1.23 -3.50 15.29
N SER A 199 -1.72 -4.24 14.29
CA SER A 199 -2.77 -5.24 14.43
C SER A 199 -2.20 -6.63 14.71
N PRO A 200 -2.53 -7.23 15.86
CA PRO A 200 -2.27 -8.64 16.12
C PRO A 200 -2.79 -9.57 15.01
N VAL A 201 -3.93 -9.23 14.41
CA VAL A 201 -4.56 -10.03 13.36
C VAL A 201 -3.72 -10.04 12.08
N VAL A 202 -3.12 -8.91 11.72
CA VAL A 202 -2.21 -8.80 10.58
C VAL A 202 -0.96 -9.62 10.87
N LEU A 203 -0.35 -9.44 12.05
CA LEU A 203 0.86 -10.18 12.46
C LEU A 203 0.64 -11.70 12.42
N ASP A 204 -0.51 -12.19 12.86
CA ASP A 204 -0.85 -13.61 12.79
C ASP A 204 -0.89 -14.19 11.38
N GLN A 205 -1.07 -13.37 10.34
CA GLN A 205 -1.00 -13.85 8.95
C GLN A 205 0.44 -14.16 8.50
N PHE A 206 1.44 -13.77 9.29
CA PHE A 206 2.86 -14.00 9.02
C PHE A 206 3.48 -15.04 9.96
N ARG A 207 2.66 -15.78 10.72
CA ARG A 207 3.15 -16.82 11.65
C ARG A 207 4.06 -17.85 10.98
N ASP A 208 3.73 -18.28 9.77
CA ASP A 208 4.51 -19.29 9.03
C ASP A 208 5.71 -18.70 8.27
N CYS A 209 5.90 -17.38 8.32
CA CYS A 209 6.99 -16.67 7.66
C CYS A 209 7.45 -15.46 8.51
N PRO A 210 7.90 -15.69 9.76
CA PRO A 210 8.28 -14.61 10.69
C PRO A 210 9.47 -13.78 10.18
N GLU A 211 10.27 -14.29 9.26
CA GLU A 211 11.34 -13.55 8.56
C GLU A 211 10.83 -12.41 7.68
N GLN A 212 9.53 -12.39 7.37
CA GLN A 212 8.88 -11.28 6.66
C GLN A 212 8.37 -10.21 7.62
N VAL A 213 8.47 -10.42 8.93
CA VAL A 213 8.06 -9.45 9.96
C VAL A 213 9.28 -8.68 10.42
N TYR A 214 9.16 -7.35 10.42
CA TYR A 214 10.21 -6.44 10.87
C TYR A 214 9.69 -5.62 12.04
N VAL A 215 10.49 -5.52 13.09
CA VAL A 215 10.12 -4.83 14.33
C VAL A 215 11.04 -3.65 14.58
N MET A 216 10.47 -2.61 15.19
CA MET A 216 11.19 -1.44 15.68
C MET A 216 11.47 -1.66 17.16
N GLU A 217 12.72 -1.90 17.54
CA GLU A 217 13.10 -2.20 18.92
C GLU A 217 13.93 -1.06 19.51
N PRO A 218 13.49 -0.48 20.65
CA PRO A 218 14.30 0.42 21.44
C PRO A 218 15.65 -0.22 21.79
N SER A 219 16.75 0.50 21.55
CA SER A 219 18.14 0.09 21.87
C SER A 219 18.86 -0.74 20.79
N GLN A 220 18.25 -0.97 19.63
CA GLN A 220 18.96 -1.47 18.47
C GLN A 220 19.65 -0.33 17.70
N GLU A 221 20.90 -0.54 17.29
CA GLU A 221 21.64 0.42 16.46
C GLU A 221 21.03 0.56 15.06
N THR A 222 20.51 -0.55 14.52
CA THR A 222 19.81 -0.61 13.24
C THR A 222 18.34 -0.91 13.49
N ASN A 223 17.45 -0.16 12.84
CA ASN A 223 16.01 -0.40 12.85
C ASN A 223 15.44 -0.14 11.44
N PRO A 224 14.41 -0.89 11.01
CA PRO A 224 13.83 -2.05 11.70
C PRO A 224 14.71 -3.30 11.55
N ILE A 225 14.52 -4.29 12.43
CA ILE A 225 15.20 -5.60 12.36
C ILE A 225 14.21 -6.75 12.08
N PRO A 226 14.60 -7.81 11.37
CA PRO A 226 13.76 -8.99 11.21
C PRO A 226 13.41 -9.61 12.57
N LEU A 227 12.15 -9.97 12.78
CA LEU A 227 11.67 -10.57 14.03
C LEU A 227 12.42 -11.88 14.35
N SER A 228 12.77 -12.65 13.32
CA SER A 228 13.55 -13.88 13.43
C SER A 228 15.01 -13.68 13.86
N GLN A 229 15.54 -12.45 13.79
CA GLN A 229 16.84 -12.10 14.37
C GLN A 229 16.72 -11.64 15.82
N PHE A 230 15.56 -11.09 16.20
CA PHE A 230 15.29 -10.61 17.54
C PHE A 230 14.83 -11.75 18.48
N ARG A 231 14.03 -12.68 17.98
CA ARG A 231 13.48 -13.83 18.72
C ARG A 231 13.79 -15.13 17.99
N ASP A 232 13.99 -16.20 18.77
CA ASP A 232 14.30 -17.52 18.26
C ASP A 232 13.15 -18.08 17.36
N PRO A 233 13.44 -18.54 16.13
CA PRO A 233 12.40 -19.06 15.23
C PRO A 233 11.64 -20.28 15.74
N GLU A 234 12.29 -21.17 16.49
CA GLU A 234 11.63 -22.35 17.09
C GLU A 234 10.61 -21.89 18.14
N TYR A 235 11.00 -20.94 18.99
CA TYR A 235 10.08 -20.28 19.91
C TYR A 235 8.89 -19.63 19.17
N LEU A 236 9.14 -18.81 18.14
CA LEU A 236 8.07 -18.13 17.39
C LEU A 236 7.06 -19.11 16.77
N SER A 237 7.50 -20.30 16.36
CA SER A 237 6.61 -21.31 15.77
C SER A 237 5.53 -21.84 16.73
N HIS A 238 5.79 -21.78 18.05
CA HIS A 238 4.87 -22.28 19.07
C HIS A 238 3.81 -21.28 19.52
N PHE A 239 3.93 -20.00 19.14
CA PHE A 239 3.03 -18.94 19.58
C PHE A 239 2.32 -18.24 18.40
N SER A 240 1.27 -17.51 18.72
CA SER A 240 0.67 -16.51 17.83
C SER A 240 1.54 -15.25 17.88
N LEU A 241 1.89 -14.71 16.70
CA LEU A 241 2.65 -13.45 16.65
C LEU A 241 1.82 -12.28 17.20
N GLY A 242 0.51 -12.32 16.96
CA GLY A 242 -0.43 -11.38 17.53
C GLY A 242 -0.47 -11.41 19.06
N ASP A 243 -0.50 -12.60 19.66
CA ASP A 243 -0.45 -12.75 21.12
C ASP A 243 0.86 -12.24 21.71
N LEU A 244 2.00 -12.57 21.10
CA LEU A 244 3.31 -12.08 21.54
C LEU A 244 3.38 -10.55 21.50
N TYR A 245 2.90 -9.94 20.40
CA TYR A 245 2.84 -8.49 20.28
C TYR A 245 1.91 -7.85 21.31
N ALA A 246 0.72 -8.44 21.52
CA ALA A 246 -0.25 -7.94 22.50
C ALA A 246 0.26 -7.99 23.95
N HIS A 247 1.17 -8.92 24.25
CA HIS A 247 1.85 -9.04 25.55
C HIS A 247 3.17 -8.25 25.62
N LEU A 248 3.46 -7.41 24.61
CA LEU A 248 4.66 -6.57 24.55
C LEU A 248 5.99 -7.36 24.55
N GLU A 249 5.98 -8.59 24.03
CA GLU A 249 7.21 -9.38 23.84
C GLU A 249 8.10 -8.79 22.73
N PHE A 250 7.54 -7.98 21.85
CA PHE A 250 8.29 -7.16 20.89
C PHE A 250 7.45 -5.93 20.50
N GLY A 251 8.11 -4.89 20.00
CA GLY A 251 7.46 -3.62 19.64
C GLY A 251 6.93 -2.85 20.86
N ALA A 252 7.50 -3.09 22.05
CA ALA A 252 7.06 -2.45 23.28
C ALA A 252 7.34 -0.93 23.24
N PRO A 253 6.38 -0.08 23.69
CA PRO A 253 6.63 1.34 23.80
C PRO A 253 7.73 1.60 24.84
N ARG A 254 8.55 2.64 24.62
CA ARG A 254 9.45 3.12 25.67
C ARG A 254 8.61 3.68 26.82
N GLU A 255 8.76 3.12 28.02
CA GLU A 255 8.31 3.82 29.21
C GLU A 255 9.10 5.13 29.34
N PRO A 256 8.45 6.28 29.53
CA PRO A 256 9.17 7.52 29.81
C PRO A 256 9.95 7.33 31.11
N GLU A 257 11.26 7.62 31.10
CA GLU A 257 12.03 7.60 32.35
C GLU A 257 11.38 8.55 33.36
N PRO A 258 11.17 8.13 34.61
CA PRO A 258 10.65 9.01 35.63
C PRO A 258 11.64 10.18 35.82
N SER A 259 11.15 11.38 35.50
CA SER A 259 11.85 12.67 35.68
C SER A 259 12.26 12.93 37.12
#